data_AF-A0A370NHC1-F1
#
_entry.id   AF-A0A370NHC1-F1
#
_cell.length_a   1.000
_cell.length_b   1.000
_cell.length_c   1.000
_cell.angle_alpha   90.00
_cell.angle_beta   90.00
_cell.angle_gamma   90.00
#
_symmetry.space_group_name_H-M   'P 1'
#
loop_
_entity.id
_entity.type
_entity.pdbx_description
1 polymer ?
#
loop_
_entity_poly.entity_id
_entity_poly.type
_entity_poly.pdbx_seq_one_letter_code
_entity_poly.pdbx_strand_id
1 'polypeptide(L)' 'MELKTNAWLDEETRRSQFRDERLGKRFRLVLERLWSCMGQSIPMAFQDWCNTKAAYRFFSNPK' A
#
# COMPACT_ATOMS: atom_id res chain seq x y z
N MET A 1 -15.22 -12.37 1.51
CA MET A 1 -14.94 -11.15 0.72
C MET A 1 -13.45 -10.80 0.72
N GLU A 2 -12.74 -10.97 1.85
CA GLU A 2 -11.28 -10.73 1.99
C GLU A 2 -10.37 -11.53 1.05
N LEU A 3 -10.67 -12.81 0.80
CA LEU A 3 -9.85 -13.65 -0.07
C LEU A 3 -9.74 -13.12 -1.51
N LYS A 4 -10.81 -12.48 -2.01
CA LYS A 4 -10.85 -11.90 -3.35
C LYS A 4 -9.98 -10.63 -3.44
N THR A 5 -10.03 -9.80 -2.39
CA THR A 5 -9.19 -8.61 -2.27
C THR A 5 -7.71 -8.98 -2.20
N ASN A 6 -7.34 -9.97 -1.38
CA ASN A 6 -5.94 -10.40 -1.27
C ASN A 6 -5.39 -10.96 -2.58
N ALA A 7 -6.14 -11.84 -3.25
CA ALA A 7 -5.74 -12.38 -4.54
C ALA A 7 -5.57 -11.29 -5.62
N TRP A 8 -6.45 -10.29 -5.62
CA TRP A 8 -6.33 -9.14 -6.52
C TRP A 8 -5.11 -8.28 -6.18
N LEU A 9 -4.90 -7.95 -4.89
CA LEU A 9 -3.73 -7.20 -4.42
C LEU A 9 -2.42 -7.94 -4.74
N ASP A 10 -2.38 -9.26 -4.59
CA ASP A 10 -1.24 -10.12 -4.94
C ASP A 10 -0.89 -10.04 -6.42
N GLU A 11 -1.88 -10.14 -7.30
CA GLU A 11 -1.67 -10.02 -8.74
C GLU A 11 -1.22 -8.61 -9.14
N GLU A 12 -1.83 -7.57 -8.57
CA GLU A 12 -1.50 -6.17 -8.88
C GLU A 12 -0.09 -5.81 -8.40
N THR A 13 0.28 -6.27 -7.19
CA THR A 13 1.62 -6.07 -6.64
C THR A 13 2.68 -6.89 -7.36
N ARG A 14 2.35 -8.09 -7.88
CA ARG A 14 3.27 -8.90 -8.70
C ARG A 14 3.61 -8.23 -10.03
N ARG A 15 2.67 -7.48 -10.63
CA ARG A 15 2.90 -6.73 -11.87
C ARG A 15 3.76 -5.48 -11.66
N SER A 16 3.85 -5.00 -10.42
CA SER A 16 4.65 -3.84 -10.07
C SER A 16 6.13 -4.24 -9.92
N GLN A 17 7.00 -3.74 -10.79
CA GLN A 17 8.43 -3.98 -10.71
C GLN A 17 9.10 -2.98 -9.77
N PHE A 18 9.45 -3.42 -8.57
CA PHE A 18 10.27 -2.64 -7.63
C PHE A 18 11.72 -3.13 -7.67
N ARG A 19 12.67 -2.19 -7.59
CA ARG A 19 14.10 -2.52 -7.49
C ARG A 19 14.47 -3.18 -6.14
N ASP A 20 13.65 -2.96 -5.11
CA ASP A 20 13.83 -3.51 -3.77
C ASP A 20 12.55 -4.22 -3.32
N GLU A 21 12.67 -5.47 -2.87
CA GLU A 21 11.57 -6.29 -2.36
C GLU A 21 10.85 -5.61 -1.18
N ARG A 22 11.56 -4.82 -0.38
CA ARG A 22 10.99 -4.05 0.74
C ARG A 22 9.99 -2.99 0.25
N LEU A 23 10.24 -2.41 -0.93
CA LEU A 23 9.31 -1.46 -1.55
C LEU A 23 8.05 -2.18 -2.03
N GLY A 24 8.18 -3.38 -2.61
CA GLY A 24 7.02 -4.19 -3.00
C GLY A 24 6.15 -4.60 -1.80
N LYS A 25 6.77 -5.04 -0.70
CA LYS A 25 6.08 -5.34 0.56
C LYS A 25 5.35 -4.12 1.11
N ARG A 26 5.99 -2.94 1.07
CA ARG A 26 5.37 -1.69 1.52
C ARG A 26 4.24 -1.24 0.60
N PHE A 27 4.40 -1.38 -0.71
CA PHE A 27 3.37 -1.07 -1.70
C PHE A 27 2.11 -1.89 -1.43
N ARG A 28 2.25 -3.20 -1.22
CA ARG A 28 1.12 -4.08 -0.85
C ARG A 28 0.38 -3.57 0.38
N LEU A 29 1.11 -3.27 1.47
CA LEU A 29 0.51 -2.76 2.70
C LEU A 29 -0.25 -1.45 2.47
N VAL A 30 0.31 -0.55 1.67
CA VAL A 30 -0.35 0.73 1.33
C VAL A 30 -1.62 0.49 0.52
N LEU A 31 -1.55 -0.39 -0.48
CA LEU A 31 -2.67 -0.73 -1.36
C LEU A 31 -3.83 -1.37 -0.58
N GLU A 32 -3.53 -2.28 0.34
CA GLU A 32 -4.50 -2.92 1.23
C GLU A 32 -5.24 -1.91 2.12
N ARG A 33 -4.51 -0.94 2.70
CA ARG A 33 -5.09 0.11 3.56
C ARG A 33 -5.97 1.05 2.75
N LEU A 34 -5.53 1.46 1.57
CA LEU A 34 -6.33 2.32 0.68
C LEU A 34 -7.59 1.61 0.19
N TRP A 35 -7.49 0.32 -0.14
CA TRP A 35 -8.65 -0.48 -0.54
C TRP A 35 -9.68 -0.63 0.58
N SER A 36 -9.22 -0.83 1.81
CA SER A 36 -10.09 -0.99 2.98
C SER A 36 -10.75 0.34 3.42
N CYS A 37 -10.18 1.48 3.00
CA CYS A 37 -10.64 2.81 3.38
C CYS A 37 -10.86 3.72 2.16
N MET A 38 -11.42 3.16 1.07
CA MET A 38 -11.68 3.94 -0.14
C MET A 38 -12.52 5.19 0.17
N GLY A 39 -12.11 6.33 -0.38
CA GLY A 39 -12.75 7.64 -0.16
C GLY A 39 -12.26 8.39 1.10
N GLN A 40 -11.43 7.77 1.93
CA GLN A 40 -10.79 8.43 3.06
C GLN A 40 -9.42 8.99 2.67
N SER A 41 -8.94 9.98 3.43
CA SER A 41 -7.58 10.52 3.24
C SER A 41 -6.51 9.51 3.70
N ILE A 42 -5.27 9.65 3.19
CA ILE A 42 -4.16 8.78 3.59
C ILE A 42 -4.00 8.70 5.12
N PRO A 43 -4.00 9.81 5.89
CA PRO A 43 -3.92 9.73 7.35
C PRO A 43 -5.07 8.91 7.99
N MET A 44 -6.28 9.02 7.45
CA MET A 44 -7.45 8.28 7.93
C MET A 44 -7.37 6.78 7.63
N ALA A 45 -6.72 6.39 6.54
CA ALA A 45 -6.53 4.99 6.17
C ALA A 45 -5.49 4.25 7.02
N PHE A 46 -4.47 4.96 7.53
CA PHE A 46 -3.39 4.35 8.31
C PHE A 46 -3.58 4.42 9.83
N GLN A 47 -4.37 5.39 10.33
CA GLN A 47 -4.71 5.58 11.76
C GLN A 47 -3.50 5.60 12.73
N ASP A 48 -2.29 5.73 12.19
CA ASP A 48 -1.02 5.74 12.90
C ASP A 48 -0.06 6.68 12.18
N TRP A 49 0.72 7.44 12.96
CA TRP A 49 1.61 8.47 12.44
C TRP A 49 2.84 7.91 11.73
N CYS A 50 3.40 6.80 12.24
CA CYS A 50 4.55 6.14 11.63
C CYS A 50 4.16 5.58 10.26
N ASN A 51 3.00 4.94 10.14
CA ASN A 51 2.50 4.40 8.89
C ASN A 51 2.10 5.48 7.89
N THR A 52 1.46 6.56 8.36
CA THR A 52 1.14 7.73 7.52
C THR A 52 2.42 8.34 6.93
N LYS A 53 3.47 8.52 7.75
CA LYS A 53 4.79 8.98 7.26
C LYS A 53 5.44 8.00 6.29
N ALA A 54 5.33 6.70 6.54
CA ALA A 54 5.88 5.68 5.66
C ALA A 54 5.18 5.68 4.29
N ALA A 55 3.87 5.89 4.26
CA ALA A 55 3.11 6.04 3.01
C ALA A 55 3.55 7.28 2.23
N TYR A 56 3.66 8.44 2.89
CA TYR A 56 4.15 9.65 2.21
C TYR A 56 5.58 9.50 1.69
N ARG A 57 6.48 8.88 2.47
CA ARG A 57 7.84 8.58 2.02
C ARG A 57 7.88 7.61 0.85
N PHE A 58 6.95 6.65 0.82
CA PHE A 58 6.81 5.72 -0.29
C PHE A 58 6.36 6.46 -1.56
N PHE A 59 5.34 7.32 -1.48
CA PHE A 59 4.88 8.11 -2.63
C PHE A 59 5.87 9.18 -3.09
N SER A 60 6.68 9.73 -2.18
CA SER A 60 7.74 10.68 -2.53
C SER A 60 9.05 10.00 -2.93
N ASN A 61 9.10 8.67 -3.00
CA ASN A 61 10.31 7.95 -3.37
C ASN A 61 10.50 8.02 -4.90
N PRO A 62 11.61 8.59 -5.41
CA PRO A 62 11.86 8.69 -6.84
C PRO A 62 12.29 7.36 -7.50
N LYS A 63 12.38 6.27 -6.73
CA LYS A 63 12.96 4.97 -7.14
C LYS A 63 11.99 3.81 -6.96
#